data_AF-A0AAV4C2N9-F1
#
_entry.id   AF-A0AAV4C2N9-F1
#
_cell.length_a   1.000
_cell.length_b   1.000
_cell.length_c   1.000
_cell.angle_alpha   90.00
_cell.angle_beta   90.00
_cell.angle_gamma   90.00
#
_symmetry.space_group_name_H-M   'P 1'
#
loop_
_entity.id
_entity.type
_entity.pdbx_description
1 polymer ?
#
loop_
_entity_poly.entity_id
_entity_poly.type
_entity_poly.pdbx_seq_one_letter_code
_entity_poly.pdbx_strand_id
1 'polypeptide(L)'
;MLYLGLEVWYECRQKSEKVTIYPSQSYFCFDITVPTSPTLCRTVSISNLLTAKHSMRCTKGVETCKTREDDVIVVAYPKSGTHWVWEMVRLLQAGTTDVPLVEKDDGMIEDVVPETLEALPSPRALNTHAHFELMPQDILKKKSCKLIYVTRDPRDVMVSYFNHHRKLTQYYNYSGQWKDYFPLFLSGKVDYESWFAYTQGWEQGMKDNPDLQVHVTSYEALHENTEEEIKKTAGFLGTSADKAFLREVMKKTDFESMRATKGKNETFEGGAVMYRKGKVGDWKNWFTVAQSEQFDAVFEQEMKGTKAYELYSIKKQDFSTPDRNMNEK
;
A
#
# COMPACT_ATOMS: atom_id res chain seq x y z
N MET A 1 0.97 31.50 16.74
CA MET A 1 1.19 30.94 15.40
C MET A 1 0.15 31.53 14.47
N LEU A 2 0.56 32.33 13.49
CA LEU A 2 -0.30 32.83 12.43
C LEU A 2 -0.67 31.66 11.51
N TYR A 3 -1.97 31.31 11.46
CA TYR A 3 -2.47 30.31 10.52
C TYR A 3 -2.52 30.94 9.12
N LEU A 4 -1.55 30.60 8.27
CA LEU A 4 -1.58 30.95 6.85
C LEU A 4 -2.60 30.03 6.16
N GLY A 5 -3.73 30.60 5.73
CA GLY A 5 -4.76 29.90 4.97
C GLY A 5 -4.22 29.40 3.62
N LEU A 6 -4.66 28.22 3.19
CA LEU A 6 -4.36 27.73 1.83
C LEU A 6 -5.35 28.36 0.86
N GLU A 7 -4.85 28.96 -0.22
CA GLU A 7 -5.67 29.47 -1.31
C GLU A 7 -5.82 28.36 -2.37
N VAL A 8 -7.06 27.97 -2.66
CA VAL A 8 -7.36 26.97 -3.69
C VAL A 8 -8.31 27.59 -4.72
N TRP A 9 -8.05 27.28 -5.98
CA TRP A 9 -8.91 27.68 -7.10
C TRP A 9 -9.99 26.63 -7.31
N TYR A 10 -11.25 27.06 -7.31
CA TYR A 10 -12.41 26.22 -7.60
C TYR A 10 -13.05 26.70 -8.89
N GLU A 11 -13.34 25.77 -9.80
CA GLU A 11 -14.09 26.04 -11.03
C GLU A 11 -15.49 25.43 -10.90
N CYS A 12 -16.52 26.27 -10.93
CA CYS A 12 -17.90 25.83 -11.06
C CYS A 12 -18.56 26.59 -12.18
N ARG A 13 -18.94 25.85 -13.23
CA ARG A 13 -19.73 26.09 -14.46
C ARG A 13 -19.84 27.49 -15.08
N GLN A 14 -19.56 28.61 -14.41
CA GLN A 14 -19.50 29.95 -14.97
C GLN A 14 -18.48 30.91 -14.32
N LYS A 15 -17.78 30.55 -13.22
CA LYS A 15 -16.71 31.40 -12.64
C LYS A 15 -15.61 30.60 -11.94
N SER A 16 -14.39 31.13 -12.00
CA SER A 16 -13.25 30.73 -11.15
C SER A 16 -13.20 31.70 -9.97
N GLU A 17 -13.29 31.18 -8.74
CA GLU A 17 -13.19 32.00 -7.53
C GLU A 17 -12.09 31.48 -6.61
N LYS A 18 -11.44 32.44 -5.94
CA LYS A 18 -10.33 32.22 -5.02
C LYS A 18 -10.90 31.98 -3.64
N VAL A 19 -10.69 30.79 -3.07
CA VAL A 19 -11.24 30.43 -1.76
C VAL A 19 -10.12 30.19 -0.76
N THR A 20 -10.25 30.80 0.42
CA THR A 20 -9.34 30.65 1.55
C THR A 20 -9.83 29.54 2.47
N ILE A 21 -9.03 28.49 2.63
CA ILE A 21 -9.34 27.36 3.50
C ILE A 21 -8.73 27.60 4.88
N TYR A 22 -9.57 27.54 5.93
CA TYR A 22 -9.13 27.64 7.32
C TYR A 22 -9.09 26.24 7.97
N PRO A 23 -8.03 25.90 8.73
CA PRO A 23 -8.03 24.69 9.55
C PRO A 23 -8.98 24.87 10.74
N SER A 24 -9.94 23.96 10.93
CA SER A 24 -10.69 23.85 12.19
C SER A 24 -9.89 23.04 13.22
N GLN A 25 -10.16 23.27 14.52
CA GLN A 25 -9.48 22.58 15.62
C GLN A 25 -9.83 21.08 15.72
N SER A 26 -10.87 20.65 15.03
CA SER A 26 -11.13 19.24 14.75
C SER A 26 -10.33 18.85 13.52
N TYR A 27 -9.25 18.11 13.74
CA TYR A 27 -8.72 17.22 12.71
C TYR A 27 -9.92 16.56 11.99
N PHE A 28 -9.90 16.46 10.66
CA PHE A 28 -10.84 15.64 9.86
C PHE A 28 -12.04 16.29 9.13
N CYS A 29 -12.30 17.60 9.16
CA CYS A 29 -13.26 18.22 8.22
C CYS A 29 -12.77 19.54 7.63
N PHE A 30 -12.92 19.70 6.30
CA PHE A 30 -12.81 20.99 5.63
C PHE A 30 -14.22 21.49 5.29
N ASP A 31 -14.63 22.58 5.93
CA ASP A 31 -15.82 23.32 5.53
C ASP A 31 -15.42 24.37 4.50
N ILE A 32 -15.97 24.29 3.29
CA ILE A 32 -15.89 25.39 2.34
C ILE A 32 -17.11 26.28 2.56
N THR A 33 -16.86 27.50 3.04
CA THR A 33 -17.86 28.56 3.12
C THR A 33 -17.91 29.27 1.77
N VAL A 34 -18.93 28.99 0.97
CA VAL A 34 -19.15 29.71 -0.30
C VAL A 34 -20.08 30.89 -0.03
N PRO A 35 -19.69 32.14 -0.32
CA PRO A 35 -20.60 33.27 -0.24
C PRO A 35 -21.65 33.12 -1.34
N THR A 36 -22.91 32.96 -0.97
CA THR A 36 -24.02 32.97 -1.93
C THR A 36 -24.68 34.35 -2.03
N SER A 37 -24.45 35.21 -1.03
CA SER A 37 -24.78 36.65 -0.99
C SER A 37 -24.03 37.32 0.20
N PRO A 38 -24.05 38.67 0.34
CA PRO A 38 -23.45 39.40 1.47
C PRO A 38 -23.93 38.95 2.86
N THR A 39 -25.05 38.23 2.96
CA THR A 39 -25.67 37.80 4.22
C THR A 39 -25.95 36.30 4.29
N LEU A 40 -25.58 35.52 3.28
CA LEU A 40 -25.87 34.08 3.23
C LEU A 40 -24.63 33.26 2.83
N CYS A 41 -24.12 32.49 3.78
CA CYS A 41 -23.07 31.50 3.55
C CYS A 41 -23.71 30.11 3.44
N ARG A 42 -23.33 29.34 2.41
CA ARG A 42 -23.65 27.91 2.34
C ARG A 42 -22.37 27.13 2.64
N THR A 43 -22.41 26.33 3.71
CA THR A 43 -21.35 25.35 3.98
C THR A 43 -21.50 24.20 2.99
N VAL A 44 -20.50 24.00 2.15
CA VAL A 44 -20.38 22.81 1.31
C VAL A 44 -19.33 21.92 1.95
N SER A 45 -19.77 20.81 2.54
CA SER A 45 -18.86 19.74 2.97
C SER A 45 -18.36 19.03 1.72
N ILE A 46 -17.06 19.16 1.42
CA ILE A 46 -16.44 18.33 0.38
C ILE A 46 -16.13 16.98 1.01
N SER A 47 -17.06 16.04 0.85
CA SER A 47 -16.77 14.62 0.96
C SER A 47 -16.04 14.16 -0.31
N ASN A 48 -15.08 13.23 -0.17
CA ASN A 48 -14.30 12.58 -1.26
C ASN A 48 -12.93 13.19 -1.61
N LEU A 49 -12.23 13.81 -0.66
CA LEU A 49 -10.85 14.21 -0.89
C LEU A 49 -9.86 13.26 -0.18
N LEU A 50 -9.19 12.42 -0.99
CA LEU A 50 -7.90 11.83 -0.62
C LEU A 50 -6.86 12.96 -0.73
N THR A 51 -6.82 13.83 0.28
CA THR A 51 -6.11 15.12 0.19
C THR A 51 -4.59 14.96 0.09
N ALA A 52 -3.93 15.92 -0.58
CA ALA A 52 -2.48 16.05 -0.69
C ALA A 52 -1.72 16.07 0.66
N LYS A 53 -2.39 16.41 1.77
CA LYS A 53 -1.82 16.32 3.13
C LYS A 53 -1.53 14.87 3.56
N HIS A 54 -2.28 13.89 3.06
CA HIS A 54 -1.96 12.48 3.30
C HIS A 54 -0.68 12.09 2.54
N SER A 55 -0.55 12.45 1.26
CA SER A 55 0.68 12.18 0.47
C SER A 55 1.95 12.70 1.16
N MET A 56 1.93 13.94 1.68
CA MET A 56 3.09 14.52 2.41
C MET A 56 3.35 13.88 3.80
N ARG A 57 2.34 13.28 4.44
CA ARG A 57 2.52 12.54 5.70
C ARG A 57 3.11 11.16 5.43
N CYS A 58 2.65 10.51 4.36
CA CYS A 58 2.97 9.15 3.96
C CYS A 58 4.46 8.88 3.67
N THR A 59 5.31 9.90 3.62
CA THR A 59 6.74 9.72 3.32
C THR A 59 7.66 10.48 4.28
N LYS A 60 7.09 11.10 5.32
CA LYS A 60 7.85 11.94 6.24
C LYS A 60 8.87 11.09 7.01
N GLY A 61 10.12 11.51 6.97
CA GLY A 61 11.20 10.89 7.75
C GLY A 61 11.85 9.66 7.11
N VAL A 62 11.30 9.16 5.99
CA VAL A 62 11.84 7.99 5.28
C VAL A 62 13.27 8.24 4.80
N GLU A 63 13.52 9.34 4.09
CA GLU A 63 14.85 9.69 3.57
C GLU A 63 15.92 9.81 4.67
N THR A 64 15.52 10.24 5.86
CA THR A 64 16.39 10.49 7.02
C THR A 64 16.48 9.33 8.00
N CYS A 65 15.76 8.24 7.76
CA CYS A 65 15.77 7.08 8.64
C CYS A 65 17.19 6.48 8.72
N LYS A 66 17.70 6.29 9.95
CA LYS A 66 18.99 5.66 10.16
C LYS A 66 18.85 4.15 10.08
N THR A 67 19.52 3.54 9.11
CA THR A 67 19.53 2.10 8.92
C THR A 67 20.75 1.44 9.54
N ARG A 68 20.58 0.15 9.88
CA ARG A 68 21.59 -0.77 10.42
C ARG A 68 21.87 -1.84 9.37
N GLU A 69 23.05 -2.46 9.45
CA GLU A 69 23.47 -3.48 8.47
C GLU A 69 22.58 -4.73 8.49
N ASP A 70 21.97 -5.04 9.63
CA ASP A 70 21.09 -6.19 9.83
C ASP A 70 19.59 -5.87 9.70
N ASP A 71 19.26 -4.66 9.24
CA ASP A 71 17.89 -4.30 8.91
C ASP A 71 17.42 -5.01 7.64
N VAL A 72 16.15 -5.43 7.65
CA VAL A 72 15.42 -5.84 6.46
C VAL A 72 14.23 -4.91 6.29
N ILE A 73 14.07 -4.34 5.09
CA ILE A 73 12.98 -3.41 4.79
C ILE A 73 12.07 -4.02 3.73
N VAL A 74 10.81 -4.24 4.10
CA VAL A 74 9.76 -4.67 3.17
C VAL A 74 9.18 -3.43 2.49
N VAL A 75 9.28 -3.37 1.17
CA VAL A 75 8.85 -2.25 0.34
C VAL A 75 7.77 -2.69 -0.63
N ALA A 76 6.63 -2.00 -0.64
CA ALA A 76 5.51 -2.38 -1.49
C ALA A 76 4.57 -1.19 -1.71
N TYR A 77 3.85 -1.13 -2.83
CA TYR A 77 2.74 -0.19 -2.92
C TYR A 77 1.64 -0.61 -1.90
N PRO A 78 0.90 0.34 -1.30
CA PRO A 78 -0.18 0.02 -0.37
C PRO A 78 -1.09 -1.10 -0.87
N LYS A 79 -1.44 -2.00 0.05
CA LYS A 79 -2.34 -3.15 -0.20
C LYS A 79 -1.78 -4.23 -1.15
N SER A 80 -0.46 -4.28 -1.34
CA SER A 80 0.21 -5.33 -2.12
C SER A 80 0.64 -6.56 -1.31
N GLY A 81 0.20 -6.70 -0.04
CA GLY A 81 0.51 -7.86 0.80
C GLY A 81 1.61 -7.64 1.84
N THR A 82 1.94 -6.39 2.16
CA THR A 82 3.03 -6.02 3.07
C THR A 82 2.92 -6.68 4.45
N HIS A 83 1.72 -6.79 5.04
CA HIS A 83 1.52 -7.49 6.31
C HIS A 83 1.99 -8.95 6.27
N TRP A 84 1.65 -9.66 5.19
CA TRP A 84 1.99 -11.07 5.03
C TRP A 84 3.51 -11.27 4.96
N VAL A 85 4.16 -10.49 4.08
CA VAL A 85 5.61 -10.57 3.89
C VAL A 85 6.37 -10.05 5.12
N TRP A 86 5.90 -8.99 5.76
CA TRP A 86 6.53 -8.45 6.97
C TRP A 86 6.50 -9.45 8.12
N GLU A 87 5.36 -10.12 8.36
CA GLU A 87 5.29 -11.14 9.41
C GLU A 87 6.20 -12.34 9.07
N MET A 88 6.22 -12.78 7.80
CA MET A 88 7.14 -13.82 7.33
C MET A 88 8.60 -13.46 7.61
N VAL A 89 9.04 -12.26 7.25
CA VAL A 89 10.40 -11.76 7.50
C VAL A 89 10.72 -11.76 8.99
N ARG A 90 9.79 -11.27 9.82
CA ARG A 90 9.96 -11.20 11.27
C ARG A 90 10.18 -12.59 11.88
N LEU A 91 9.39 -13.59 11.49
CA LEU A 91 9.54 -14.96 11.97
C LEU A 91 10.86 -15.57 11.49
N LEU A 92 11.22 -15.36 10.22
CA LEU A 92 12.46 -15.87 9.63
C LEU A 92 13.70 -15.26 10.31
N GLN A 93 13.72 -13.96 10.57
CA GLN A 93 14.82 -13.28 11.28
C GLN A 93 14.94 -13.76 12.74
N ALA A 94 13.82 -14.00 13.41
CA ALA A 94 13.82 -14.52 14.77
C ALA A 94 14.29 -15.98 14.87
N GLY A 95 14.19 -16.75 13.78
CA GLY A 95 14.51 -18.18 13.76
C GLY A 95 13.54 -19.04 14.57
N THR A 96 12.39 -18.49 14.96
CA THR A 96 11.34 -19.16 15.73
C THR A 96 9.98 -18.54 15.40
N THR A 97 8.91 -19.33 15.56
CA THR A 97 7.53 -18.83 15.46
C THR A 97 6.92 -18.43 16.81
N ASP A 98 7.66 -18.62 17.90
CA ASP A 98 7.31 -18.17 19.24
C ASP A 98 7.92 -16.79 19.50
N VAL A 99 7.21 -15.77 19.03
CA VAL A 99 7.60 -14.37 19.13
C VAL A 99 6.45 -13.54 19.67
N PRO A 100 6.72 -12.39 20.35
CA PRO A 100 5.67 -11.50 20.81
C PRO A 100 4.76 -11.05 19.66
N LEU A 101 3.49 -10.79 19.99
CA LEU A 101 2.56 -10.16 19.06
C LEU A 101 2.97 -8.70 18.88
N VAL A 102 3.32 -8.33 17.65
CA VAL A 102 3.72 -6.98 17.23
C VAL A 102 2.96 -6.66 15.95
N GLU A 103 2.54 -5.41 15.77
CA GLU A 103 1.86 -4.99 14.55
C GLU A 103 2.86 -4.49 13.50
N LYS A 104 2.53 -4.64 12.21
CA LYS A 104 3.39 -4.17 11.12
C LYS A 104 3.70 -2.68 11.26
N ASP A 105 2.72 -1.92 11.72
CA ASP A 105 2.78 -0.46 11.82
C ASP A 105 3.81 0.01 12.87
N ASP A 106 4.19 -0.85 13.83
CA ASP A 106 5.28 -0.56 14.80
C ASP A 106 6.67 -0.46 14.13
N GLY A 107 6.81 -0.99 12.92
CA GLY A 107 8.03 -0.92 12.10
C GLY A 107 7.88 -0.11 10.82
N MET A 108 6.80 0.68 10.67
CA MET A 108 6.53 1.46 9.46
C MET A 108 7.24 2.81 9.51
N ILE A 109 8.20 3.01 8.60
CA ILE A 109 9.19 4.10 8.70
C ILE A 109 8.53 5.49 8.70
N GLU A 110 7.52 5.68 7.86
CA GLU A 110 6.79 6.93 7.69
C GLU A 110 5.72 7.21 8.77
N ASP A 111 5.32 6.19 9.55
CA ASP A 111 4.25 6.30 10.55
C ASP A 111 4.77 6.28 11.99
N VAL A 112 6.03 5.89 12.20
CA VAL A 112 6.66 5.83 13.52
C VAL A 112 7.68 6.95 13.69
N VAL A 113 7.70 7.60 14.86
CA VAL A 113 8.69 8.64 15.16
C VAL A 113 10.10 8.04 15.21
N PRO A 114 11.14 8.74 14.72
CA PRO A 114 12.49 8.19 14.59
C PRO A 114 13.05 7.57 15.89
N GLU A 115 12.78 8.18 17.04
CA GLU A 115 13.26 7.71 18.34
C GLU A 115 12.71 6.32 18.70
N THR A 116 11.45 6.04 18.35
CA THR A 116 10.82 4.73 18.59
C THR A 116 11.43 3.67 17.67
N LEU A 117 11.67 3.99 16.39
CA LEU A 117 12.34 3.08 15.46
C LEU A 117 13.79 2.82 15.86
N GLU A 118 14.50 3.84 16.36
CA GLU A 118 15.87 3.72 16.86
C GLU A 118 15.95 2.88 18.14
N ALA A 119 14.90 2.85 18.97
CA ALA A 119 14.84 2.05 20.19
C ALA A 119 14.56 0.55 19.95
N LEU A 120 14.09 0.16 18.75
CA LEU A 120 13.84 -1.24 18.42
C LEU A 120 15.13 -2.07 18.47
N PRO A 121 15.09 -3.27 19.06
CA PRO A 121 16.25 -4.17 19.06
C PRO A 121 16.56 -4.66 17.64
N SER A 122 17.83 -4.93 17.40
CA SER A 122 18.31 -5.57 16.17
C SER A 122 18.14 -7.10 16.24
N PRO A 123 17.92 -7.79 15.10
CA PRO A 123 17.67 -7.23 13.77
C PRO A 123 16.24 -6.67 13.62
N ARG A 124 16.07 -5.58 12.86
CA ARG A 124 14.75 -4.95 12.66
C ARG A 124 14.09 -5.42 11.37
N ALA A 125 12.82 -5.79 11.46
CA ALA A 125 11.92 -5.92 10.32
C ALA A 125 11.17 -4.59 10.13
N LEU A 126 11.61 -3.78 9.18
CA LEU A 126 11.00 -2.49 8.86
C LEU A 126 10.13 -2.59 7.61
N ASN A 127 9.26 -1.61 7.38
CA ASN A 127 8.48 -1.50 6.14
C ASN A 127 8.23 -0.06 5.73
N THR A 128 8.03 0.15 4.43
CA THR A 128 7.60 1.44 3.88
C THR A 128 6.84 1.26 2.56
N HIS A 129 5.99 2.23 2.27
CA HIS A 129 5.28 2.39 1.01
C HIS A 129 5.88 3.51 0.14
N ALA A 130 7.02 4.07 0.53
CA ALA A 130 7.67 5.18 -0.16
C ALA A 130 8.15 4.82 -1.59
N HIS A 131 8.15 5.84 -2.45
CA HIS A 131 8.78 5.80 -3.76
C HIS A 131 10.29 5.57 -3.63
N PHE A 132 10.89 4.94 -4.64
CA PHE A 132 12.32 4.59 -4.61
C PHE A 132 13.23 5.79 -4.30
N GLU A 133 12.93 6.96 -4.88
CA GLU A 133 13.72 8.18 -4.68
C GLU A 133 13.75 8.68 -3.23
N LEU A 134 12.73 8.32 -2.44
CA LEU A 134 12.58 8.71 -1.04
C LEU A 134 13.18 7.68 -0.07
N MET A 135 13.74 6.58 -0.58
CA MET A 135 14.34 5.55 0.26
C MET A 135 15.45 6.14 1.15
N PRO A 136 15.66 5.60 2.37
CA PRO A 136 16.70 6.08 3.27
C PRO A 136 18.05 6.19 2.55
N GLN A 137 18.62 7.38 2.54
CA GLN A 137 19.83 7.69 1.76
C GLN A 137 21.03 6.82 2.17
N ASP A 138 21.04 6.36 3.42
CA ASP A 138 22.03 5.44 3.95
C ASP A 138 22.01 4.08 3.23
N ILE A 139 20.85 3.59 2.79
CA ILE A 139 20.74 2.34 2.03
C ILE A 139 21.38 2.51 0.66
N LEU A 140 21.07 3.62 -0.03
CA LEU A 140 21.60 3.90 -1.36
C LEU A 140 23.13 4.09 -1.33
N LYS A 141 23.66 4.67 -0.24
CA LYS A 141 25.09 4.91 -0.06
C LYS A 141 25.86 3.68 0.44
N LYS A 142 25.37 3.02 1.49
CA LYS A 142 26.06 1.91 2.17
C LYS A 142 25.79 0.56 1.51
N LYS A 143 24.65 0.42 0.81
CA LYS A 143 24.19 -0.81 0.13
C LYS A 143 24.15 -2.04 1.04
N SER A 144 24.07 -1.85 2.36
CA SER A 144 24.23 -2.91 3.35
C SER A 144 22.91 -3.57 3.76
N CYS A 145 21.79 -2.86 3.70
CA CYS A 145 20.48 -3.39 4.09
C CYS A 145 19.87 -4.27 2.99
N LYS A 146 19.12 -5.29 3.42
CA LYS A 146 18.34 -6.13 2.51
C LYS A 146 16.95 -5.53 2.28
N LEU A 147 16.53 -5.46 1.02
CA LEU A 147 15.20 -5.01 0.63
C LEU A 147 14.37 -6.18 0.13
N ILE A 148 13.10 -6.23 0.50
CA ILE A 148 12.12 -7.16 -0.08
C ILE A 148 11.05 -6.34 -0.78
N TYR A 149 11.09 -6.31 -2.10
CA TYR A 149 10.12 -5.59 -2.93
C TYR A 149 8.95 -6.50 -3.28
N VAL A 150 7.75 -6.10 -2.86
CA VAL A 150 6.51 -6.86 -3.07
C VAL A 150 5.65 -6.16 -4.10
N THR A 151 5.33 -6.88 -5.17
CA THR A 151 4.41 -6.43 -6.21
C THR A 151 3.07 -7.15 -6.12
N ARG A 152 2.04 -6.57 -6.71
CA ARG A 152 0.72 -7.19 -6.84
C ARG A 152 0.01 -6.64 -8.06
N ASP A 153 -0.90 -7.43 -8.65
CA ASP A 153 -1.75 -6.98 -9.75
C ASP A 153 -2.47 -5.66 -9.38
N PRO A 154 -2.27 -4.58 -10.16
CA PRO A 154 -2.83 -3.27 -9.86
C PRO A 154 -4.36 -3.25 -9.78
N ARG A 155 -5.05 -4.19 -10.44
CA ARG A 155 -6.52 -4.29 -10.37
C ARG A 155 -6.97 -4.76 -9.00
N ASP A 156 -6.30 -5.77 -8.45
CA ASP A 156 -6.56 -6.25 -7.09
C ASP A 156 -6.10 -5.26 -6.02
N VAL A 157 -4.99 -4.55 -6.27
CA VAL A 157 -4.55 -3.44 -5.43
C VAL A 157 -5.66 -2.40 -5.35
N MET A 158 -6.19 -1.92 -6.49
CA MET A 158 -7.25 -0.91 -6.54
C MET A 158 -8.48 -1.33 -5.73
N VAL A 159 -8.97 -2.57 -5.89
CA VAL A 159 -10.10 -3.08 -5.10
C VAL A 159 -9.78 -3.10 -3.62
N SER A 160 -8.60 -3.62 -3.25
CA SER A 160 -8.20 -3.70 -1.85
C SER A 160 -8.05 -2.30 -1.23
N TYR A 161 -7.60 -1.33 -2.02
CA TYR A 161 -7.35 0.03 -1.57
C TYR A 161 -8.62 0.86 -1.42
N PHE A 162 -9.57 0.71 -2.34
CA PHE A 162 -10.92 1.25 -2.18
C PHE A 162 -11.55 0.80 -0.87
N ASN A 163 -11.52 -0.52 -0.59
CA ASN A 163 -12.11 -1.08 0.63
C ASN A 163 -11.40 -0.59 1.90
N HIS A 164 -10.07 -0.40 1.84
CA HIS A 164 -9.28 0.17 2.93
C HIS A 164 -9.72 1.61 3.25
N HIS A 165 -9.73 2.48 2.23
CA HIS A 165 -10.21 3.85 2.35
C HIS A 165 -11.65 3.95 2.85
N ARG A 166 -12.51 3.03 2.39
CA ARG A 166 -13.92 2.99 2.76
C ARG A 166 -14.16 2.57 4.20
N LYS A 167 -13.40 1.60 4.70
CA LYS A 167 -13.49 1.16 6.10
C LYS A 167 -12.86 2.17 7.05
N LEU A 168 -11.84 2.91 6.58
CA LEU A 168 -11.15 3.94 7.34
C LEU A 168 -11.59 5.34 6.92
N THR A 169 -12.88 5.53 6.63
CA THR A 169 -13.42 6.83 6.19
C THR A 169 -13.10 7.96 7.16
N GLN A 170 -13.08 7.71 8.47
CA GLN A 170 -12.74 8.76 9.45
C GLN A 170 -11.27 9.20 9.35
N TYR A 171 -10.37 8.31 8.91
CA TYR A 171 -8.96 8.65 8.70
C TYR A 171 -8.76 9.35 7.35
N TYR A 172 -9.26 8.75 6.27
CA TYR A 172 -9.00 9.21 4.91
C TYR A 172 -9.99 10.26 4.39
N ASN A 173 -11.07 10.53 5.11
CA ASN A 173 -12.18 11.37 4.67
C ASN A 173 -12.75 10.99 3.28
N TYR A 174 -12.74 9.69 2.97
CA TYR A 174 -13.26 9.15 1.72
C TYR A 174 -14.59 8.45 1.93
N SER A 175 -15.65 8.99 1.31
CA SER A 175 -17.00 8.44 1.39
C SER A 175 -17.65 8.14 0.04
N GLY A 176 -16.85 8.10 -1.04
CA GLY A 176 -17.31 7.80 -2.39
C GLY A 176 -17.63 6.33 -2.62
N GLN A 177 -18.15 6.00 -3.81
CA GLN A 177 -18.42 4.63 -4.24
C GLN A 177 -17.33 4.13 -5.19
N TRP A 178 -17.37 2.83 -5.51
CA TRP A 178 -16.39 2.20 -6.41
C TRP A 178 -16.20 2.97 -7.73
N LYS A 179 -17.30 3.39 -8.36
CA LYS A 179 -17.30 4.18 -9.60
C LYS A 179 -16.54 5.51 -9.47
N ASP A 180 -16.51 6.09 -8.27
CA ASP A 180 -15.85 7.36 -7.99
C ASP A 180 -14.36 7.12 -7.65
N TYR A 181 -14.03 5.98 -7.05
CA TYR A 181 -12.65 5.60 -6.71
C TYR A 181 -11.82 5.22 -7.93
N PHE A 182 -12.42 4.48 -8.87
CA PHE A 182 -11.75 3.98 -10.06
C PHE A 182 -10.95 5.06 -10.83
N PRO A 183 -11.53 6.22 -11.21
CA PRO A 183 -10.76 7.28 -11.87
C PRO A 183 -9.75 7.97 -10.96
N LEU A 184 -9.94 7.99 -9.64
CA LEU A 184 -8.95 8.55 -8.70
C LEU A 184 -7.69 7.69 -8.67
N PHE A 185 -7.83 6.37 -8.57
CA PHE A 185 -6.69 5.45 -8.59
C PHE A 185 -5.95 5.53 -9.92
N LEU A 186 -6.66 5.49 -11.06
CA LEU A 186 -6.03 5.58 -12.38
C LEU A 186 -5.24 6.89 -12.59
N SER A 187 -5.70 7.99 -12.00
CA SER A 187 -5.02 9.29 -12.08
C SER A 187 -4.01 9.54 -10.96
N GLY A 188 -3.72 8.53 -10.13
CA GLY A 188 -2.79 8.65 -9.00
C GLY A 188 -3.25 9.62 -7.91
N LYS A 189 -4.55 9.95 -7.84
CA LYS A 189 -5.15 10.84 -6.82
C LYS A 189 -5.55 10.06 -5.57
N VAL A 190 -4.62 9.26 -5.07
CA VAL A 190 -4.71 8.47 -3.84
C VAL A 190 -3.43 8.71 -3.01
N ASP A 191 -3.38 8.29 -1.75
CA ASP A 191 -2.14 8.30 -0.98
C ASP A 191 -1.07 7.41 -1.64
N TYR A 192 0.20 7.80 -1.51
CA TYR A 192 1.35 7.25 -2.26
C TYR A 192 1.26 7.37 -3.80
N GLU A 193 0.28 8.13 -4.29
CA GLU A 193 0.15 8.58 -5.68
C GLU A 193 -0.03 7.42 -6.67
N SER A 194 0.43 7.58 -7.91
CA SER A 194 0.22 6.61 -8.98
C SER A 194 0.96 5.29 -8.71
N TRP A 195 0.21 4.18 -8.69
CA TRP A 195 0.79 2.83 -8.69
C TRP A 195 1.71 2.61 -9.91
N PHE A 196 1.36 3.18 -11.07
CA PHE A 196 2.15 3.05 -12.29
C PHE A 196 3.51 3.74 -12.13
N ALA A 197 3.51 4.98 -11.64
CA ALA A 197 4.74 5.73 -11.40
C ALA A 197 5.58 5.08 -10.30
N TYR A 198 4.94 4.62 -9.21
CA TYR A 198 5.61 3.90 -8.13
C TYR A 198 6.34 2.66 -8.65
N THR A 199 5.65 1.83 -9.44
CA THR A 199 6.20 0.56 -9.93
C THR A 199 7.34 0.80 -10.92
N GLN A 200 7.15 1.74 -11.85
CA GLN A 200 8.22 2.15 -12.78
C GLN A 200 9.43 2.71 -12.03
N GLY A 201 9.23 3.56 -11.03
CA GLY A 201 10.29 4.15 -10.21
C GLY A 201 11.09 3.08 -9.46
N TRP A 202 10.43 2.09 -8.88
CA TRP A 202 11.10 0.95 -8.23
C TRP A 202 11.85 0.05 -9.22
N GLU A 203 11.26 -0.29 -10.37
CA GLU A 203 11.94 -1.08 -11.39
C GLU A 203 13.18 -0.36 -11.94
N GLN A 204 13.05 0.92 -12.25
CA GLN A 204 14.15 1.74 -12.74
C GLN A 204 15.23 1.94 -11.67
N GLY A 205 14.82 2.22 -10.42
CA GLY A 205 15.73 2.36 -9.29
C GLY A 205 16.56 1.11 -9.04
N MET A 206 15.95 -0.08 -9.08
CA MET A 206 16.67 -1.35 -8.99
C MET A 206 17.62 -1.58 -10.18
N LYS A 207 17.21 -1.20 -11.40
CA LYS A 207 18.03 -1.32 -12.60
C LYS A 207 19.26 -0.43 -12.55
N ASP A 208 19.11 0.81 -12.06
CA ASP A 208 20.20 1.78 -11.96
C ASP A 208 21.13 1.51 -10.77
N ASN A 209 20.70 0.67 -9.82
CA ASN A 209 21.46 0.31 -8.63
C ASN A 209 21.59 -1.22 -8.49
N PRO A 210 22.30 -1.90 -9.42
CA PRO A 210 22.37 -3.36 -9.47
C PRO A 210 23.04 -4.00 -8.25
N ASP A 211 23.79 -3.22 -7.47
CA ASP A 211 24.45 -3.67 -6.24
C ASP A 211 23.50 -3.67 -5.02
N LEU A 212 22.29 -3.12 -5.14
CA LEU A 212 21.31 -3.20 -4.05
C LEU A 212 20.87 -4.65 -3.85
N GLN A 213 20.90 -5.09 -2.60
CA GLN A 213 20.39 -6.40 -2.22
C GLN A 213 18.86 -6.36 -2.19
N VAL A 214 18.22 -6.73 -3.30
CA VAL A 214 16.76 -6.74 -3.41
C VAL A 214 16.25 -8.13 -3.77
N HIS A 215 15.36 -8.67 -2.94
CA HIS A 215 14.54 -9.82 -3.29
C HIS A 215 13.17 -9.33 -3.77
N VAL A 216 12.82 -9.65 -5.01
CA VAL A 216 11.52 -9.31 -5.58
C VAL A 216 10.60 -10.52 -5.47
N THR A 217 9.41 -10.32 -4.91
CA THR A 217 8.32 -11.30 -4.88
C THR A 217 7.01 -10.63 -5.31
N SER A 218 6.01 -11.43 -5.64
CA SER A 218 4.66 -10.95 -5.92
C SER A 218 3.64 -11.62 -5.01
N TYR A 219 2.55 -10.90 -4.73
CA TYR A 219 1.41 -11.44 -4.01
C TYR A 219 0.86 -12.70 -4.69
N GLU A 220 0.90 -12.74 -6.03
CA GLU A 220 0.48 -13.87 -6.85
C GLU A 220 1.41 -15.08 -6.66
N ALA A 221 2.72 -14.88 -6.64
CA ALA A 221 3.69 -15.96 -6.40
C ALA A 221 3.53 -16.54 -4.98
N LEU A 222 3.28 -15.68 -3.98
CA LEU A 222 3.01 -16.10 -2.60
C LEU A 222 1.76 -16.99 -2.51
N HIS A 223 0.75 -16.75 -3.35
CA HIS A 223 -0.46 -17.59 -3.46
C HIS A 223 -0.22 -18.86 -4.28
N GLU A 224 0.55 -18.77 -5.37
CA GLU A 224 0.82 -19.90 -6.27
C GLU A 224 1.66 -20.98 -5.56
N ASN A 225 2.71 -20.58 -4.83
CA ASN A 225 3.55 -21.52 -4.09
C ASN A 225 4.20 -20.86 -2.86
N THR A 226 3.42 -20.78 -1.77
CA THR A 226 3.85 -20.16 -0.52
C THR A 226 5.12 -20.79 0.08
N GLU A 227 5.26 -22.12 0.04
CA GLU A 227 6.43 -22.82 0.60
C GLU A 227 7.73 -22.42 -0.13
N GLU A 228 7.67 -22.34 -1.46
CA GLU A 228 8.83 -21.94 -2.27
C GLU A 228 9.18 -20.46 -2.07
N GLU A 229 8.20 -19.56 -1.98
CA GLU A 229 8.47 -18.13 -1.71
C GLU A 229 9.04 -17.90 -0.30
N ILE A 230 8.56 -18.61 0.71
CA ILE A 230 9.14 -18.60 2.07
C ILE A 230 10.59 -19.07 2.02
N LYS A 231 10.88 -20.15 1.29
CA LYS A 231 12.22 -20.71 1.17
C LYS A 231 13.17 -19.75 0.44
N LYS A 232 12.73 -19.11 -0.65
CA LYS A 232 13.51 -18.08 -1.35
C LYS A 232 13.80 -16.89 -0.45
N THR A 233 12.80 -16.44 0.31
CA THR A 233 12.96 -15.36 1.29
C THR A 233 13.97 -15.74 2.37
N ALA A 234 13.86 -16.94 2.96
CA ALA A 234 14.81 -17.44 3.95
C ALA A 234 16.25 -17.51 3.40
N GLY A 235 16.41 -18.02 2.18
CA GLY A 235 17.71 -18.07 1.49
C GLY A 235 18.30 -16.69 1.25
N PHE A 236 17.48 -15.72 0.83
CA PHE A 236 17.89 -14.33 0.67
C PHE A 236 18.29 -13.68 1.99
N LEU A 237 17.54 -13.94 3.07
CA LEU A 237 17.84 -13.45 4.41
C LEU A 237 19.08 -14.13 5.02
N GLY A 238 19.45 -15.32 4.55
CA GLY A 238 20.52 -16.12 5.13
C GLY A 238 20.09 -16.81 6.44
N THR A 239 18.79 -17.07 6.60
CA THR A 239 18.21 -17.69 7.80
C THR A 239 18.02 -19.20 7.60
N SER A 240 17.48 -19.90 8.61
CA SER A 240 17.33 -21.36 8.59
C SER A 240 16.51 -21.84 7.38
N ALA A 241 17.04 -22.85 6.68
CA ALA A 241 16.34 -23.59 5.64
C ALA A 241 15.71 -24.91 6.16
N ASP A 242 15.57 -25.04 7.48
CA ASP A 242 14.95 -26.22 8.08
C ASP A 242 13.48 -26.35 7.66
N LYS A 243 13.12 -27.50 7.08
CA LYS A 243 11.80 -27.72 6.50
C LYS A 243 10.68 -27.69 7.55
N ALA A 244 10.94 -28.14 8.78
CA ALA A 244 9.92 -28.11 9.82
C ALA A 244 9.62 -26.67 10.24
N PHE A 245 10.66 -25.88 10.49
CA PHE A 245 10.55 -24.46 10.78
C PHE A 245 9.84 -23.68 9.66
N LEU A 246 10.21 -23.86 8.40
CA LEU A 246 9.56 -23.14 7.29
C LEU A 246 8.06 -23.47 7.17
N ARG A 247 7.65 -24.71 7.49
CA ARG A 247 6.23 -25.08 7.54
C ARG A 247 5.49 -24.41 8.69
N GLU A 248 6.14 -24.21 9.83
CA GLU A 248 5.55 -23.44 10.93
C GLU A 248 5.36 -21.97 10.55
N VAL A 249 6.37 -21.37 9.90
CA VAL A 249 6.28 -20.00 9.36
C VAL A 249 5.11 -19.90 8.38
N MET A 250 4.99 -20.84 7.45
CA MET A 250 3.88 -20.91 6.50
C MET A 250 2.52 -20.97 7.21
N LYS A 251 2.36 -21.85 8.21
CA LYS A 251 1.11 -21.98 8.97
C LYS A 251 0.75 -20.71 9.73
N LYS A 252 1.73 -20.03 10.32
CA LYS A 252 1.54 -18.82 11.13
C LYS A 252 1.22 -17.59 10.27
N THR A 253 1.78 -17.55 9.06
CA THR A 253 1.60 -16.45 8.11
C THR A 253 0.45 -16.68 7.13
N ASP A 254 -0.24 -17.83 7.20
CA ASP A 254 -1.47 -18.07 6.45
C ASP A 254 -2.52 -16.98 6.75
N PHE A 255 -3.34 -16.68 5.75
CA PHE A 255 -4.33 -15.61 5.83
C PHE A 255 -5.30 -15.77 7.01
N GLU A 256 -5.84 -16.97 7.24
CA GLU A 256 -6.79 -17.18 8.33
C GLU A 256 -6.09 -17.12 9.71
N SER A 257 -4.87 -17.64 9.80
CA SER A 257 -4.03 -17.52 11.00
C SER A 257 -3.75 -16.05 11.35
N MET A 258 -3.30 -15.26 10.38
CA MET A 258 -3.00 -13.84 10.60
C MET A 258 -4.26 -13.03 10.89
N ARG A 259 -5.36 -13.31 10.18
CA ARG A 259 -6.66 -12.68 10.44
C ARG A 259 -7.17 -12.95 11.85
N ALA A 260 -7.03 -14.19 12.34
CA ALA A 260 -7.48 -14.56 13.67
C ALA A 260 -6.64 -13.92 14.80
N THR A 261 -5.33 -13.76 14.56
CA THR A 261 -4.36 -13.27 15.55
C THR A 261 -4.23 -11.75 15.55
N LYS A 262 -4.06 -11.12 14.38
CA LYS A 262 -3.82 -9.68 14.22
C LYS A 262 -5.06 -8.89 13.81
N GLY A 263 -6.01 -9.54 13.11
CA GLY A 263 -7.20 -8.87 12.61
C GLY A 263 -8.14 -8.30 13.69
N LYS A 264 -7.95 -8.68 14.96
CA LYS A 264 -8.69 -8.12 16.11
C LYS A 264 -8.12 -6.78 16.61
N ASN A 265 -6.84 -6.52 16.37
CA ASN A 265 -6.17 -5.29 16.78
C ASN A 265 -6.31 -4.19 15.71
N GLU A 266 -6.51 -4.60 14.46
CA GLU A 266 -6.71 -3.69 13.32
C GLU A 266 -8.20 -3.56 12.95
N THR A 267 -9.03 -3.31 13.97
CA THR A 267 -10.47 -3.12 13.79
C THR A 267 -10.85 -1.65 13.73
N PHE A 268 -11.77 -1.32 12.84
CA PHE A 268 -12.48 -0.05 12.82
C PHE A 268 -13.98 -0.36 12.76
N GLU A 269 -14.75 0.19 13.69
CA GLU A 269 -16.20 -0.09 13.84
C GLU A 269 -16.55 -1.60 13.91
N GLY A 270 -15.70 -2.41 14.57
CA GLY A 270 -15.99 -3.82 14.89
C GLY A 270 -15.66 -4.85 13.80
N GLY A 271 -15.03 -4.47 12.69
CA GLY A 271 -14.58 -5.41 11.65
C GLY A 271 -13.08 -5.31 11.35
N ALA A 272 -12.44 -6.46 11.03
CA ALA A 272 -11.05 -6.48 10.58
C ALA A 272 -10.89 -5.63 9.31
N VAL A 273 -10.08 -4.57 9.39
CA VAL A 273 -9.89 -3.62 8.30
C VAL A 273 -8.94 -4.18 7.25
N MET A 274 -7.79 -4.71 7.70
CA MET A 274 -6.69 -5.12 6.82
C MET A 274 -6.90 -6.51 6.21
N TYR A 275 -7.53 -7.44 6.91
CA TYR A 275 -7.75 -8.82 6.48
C TYR A 275 -9.15 -9.00 5.87
N ARG A 276 -9.28 -8.75 4.56
CA ARG A 276 -10.58 -8.78 3.84
C ARG A 276 -10.90 -10.12 3.18
N LYS A 277 -10.14 -10.48 2.13
CA LYS A 277 -10.36 -11.72 1.35
C LYS A 277 -9.10 -12.54 1.15
N GLY A 278 -7.92 -11.90 1.08
CA GLY A 278 -6.65 -12.59 0.92
C GLY A 278 -6.56 -13.44 -0.35
N LYS A 279 -7.05 -12.96 -1.50
CA LYS A 279 -7.13 -13.73 -2.75
C LYS A 279 -6.62 -12.93 -3.95
N VAL A 280 -6.17 -13.64 -4.97
CA VAL A 280 -5.85 -13.15 -6.31
C VAL A 280 -7.10 -13.19 -7.18
N GLY A 281 -7.31 -12.17 -8.00
CA GLY A 281 -8.39 -12.08 -8.98
C GLY A 281 -9.72 -11.56 -8.45
N ASP A 282 -9.78 -10.98 -7.25
CA ASP A 282 -11.04 -10.44 -6.72
C ASP A 282 -11.55 -9.26 -7.55
N TRP A 283 -10.66 -8.56 -8.26
CA TRP A 283 -11.02 -7.49 -9.19
C TRP A 283 -12.10 -7.86 -10.21
N LYS A 284 -12.19 -9.14 -10.60
CA LYS A 284 -13.23 -9.64 -11.51
C LYS A 284 -14.65 -9.49 -10.97
N ASN A 285 -14.79 -9.38 -9.64
CA ASN A 285 -16.08 -9.16 -8.97
C ASN A 285 -16.46 -7.67 -8.84
N TRP A 286 -15.57 -6.75 -9.24
CA TRP A 286 -15.75 -5.30 -9.04
C TRP A 286 -15.74 -4.52 -10.35
N PHE A 287 -14.89 -4.92 -11.29
CA PHE A 287 -14.73 -4.22 -12.56
C PHE A 287 -15.93 -4.53 -13.46
N THR A 288 -16.54 -3.48 -14.01
CA THR A 288 -17.39 -3.67 -15.19
C THR A 288 -16.51 -3.95 -16.41
N VAL A 289 -17.10 -4.49 -17.48
CA VAL A 289 -16.38 -4.71 -18.76
C VAL A 289 -15.73 -3.42 -19.24
N ALA A 290 -16.47 -2.30 -19.25
CA ALA A 290 -15.95 -1.00 -19.65
C ALA A 290 -14.79 -0.51 -18.76
N GLN A 291 -14.84 -0.75 -17.44
CA GLN A 291 -13.73 -0.44 -16.54
C GLN A 291 -12.51 -1.33 -16.81
N SER A 292 -12.71 -2.61 -17.13
CA SER A 292 -11.61 -3.50 -17.51
C SER A 292 -10.92 -3.01 -18.79
N GLU A 293 -11.70 -2.69 -19.83
CA GLU A 293 -11.16 -2.18 -21.09
C GLU A 293 -10.41 -0.85 -20.90
N GLN A 294 -10.98 0.07 -20.12
CA GLN A 294 -10.33 1.33 -19.78
C GLN A 294 -9.02 1.09 -19.01
N PHE A 295 -9.04 0.19 -18.01
CA PHE A 295 -7.86 -0.16 -17.24
C PHE A 295 -6.77 -0.73 -18.13
N ASP A 296 -7.11 -1.69 -18.99
CA ASP A 296 -6.15 -2.37 -19.88
C ASP A 296 -5.49 -1.38 -20.86
N ALA A 297 -6.26 -0.42 -21.39
CA ALA A 297 -5.73 0.64 -22.24
C ALA A 297 -4.72 1.54 -21.48
N VAL A 298 -5.05 1.97 -20.27
CA VAL A 298 -4.12 2.75 -19.42
C VAL A 298 -2.90 1.92 -19.03
N PHE A 299 -3.09 0.65 -18.65
CA PHE A 299 -1.99 -0.22 -18.25
C PHE A 299 -1.02 -0.51 -19.40
N GLU A 300 -1.52 -0.70 -20.63
CA GLU A 300 -0.64 -0.79 -21.80
C GLU A 300 0.09 0.52 -22.07
N GLN A 301 -0.59 1.66 -21.97
CA GLN A 301 0.07 2.96 -22.18
C GLN A 301 1.18 3.22 -21.14
N GLU A 302 0.91 2.98 -19.87
CA GLU A 302 1.78 3.37 -18.76
C GLU A 302 2.90 2.34 -18.49
N MET A 303 2.66 1.05 -18.72
CA MET A 303 3.54 -0.01 -18.21
C MET A 303 4.23 -0.83 -19.28
N LYS A 304 3.92 -0.65 -20.57
CA LYS A 304 4.53 -1.45 -21.64
C LYS A 304 6.06 -1.36 -21.61
N GLY A 305 6.71 -2.52 -21.58
CA GLY A 305 8.17 -2.65 -21.48
C GLY A 305 8.72 -2.78 -20.06
N THR A 306 7.85 -2.75 -19.03
CA THR A 306 8.21 -3.05 -17.63
C THR A 306 8.06 -4.53 -17.31
N LYS A 307 8.72 -5.00 -16.23
CA LYS A 307 8.54 -6.37 -15.74
C LYS A 307 7.13 -6.58 -15.19
N ALA A 308 6.56 -5.58 -14.53
CA ALA A 308 5.18 -5.61 -14.05
C ALA A 308 4.18 -5.82 -15.20
N TYR A 309 4.41 -5.22 -16.37
CA TYR A 309 3.58 -5.48 -17.55
C TYR A 309 3.71 -6.92 -18.04
N GLU A 310 4.91 -7.49 -18.07
CA GLU A 310 5.11 -8.90 -18.44
C GLU A 310 4.44 -9.89 -17.48
N LEU A 311 4.30 -9.48 -16.21
CA LEU A 311 3.70 -10.29 -15.15
C LEU A 311 2.17 -10.17 -15.12
N TYR A 312 1.63 -8.95 -15.23
CA TYR A 312 0.20 -8.68 -15.02
C TYR A 312 -0.59 -8.44 -16.31
N SER A 313 0.06 -8.36 -17.47
CA SER A 313 -0.67 -8.31 -18.74
C SER A 313 -1.50 -9.57 -18.94
N ILE A 314 -2.75 -9.36 -19.36
CA ILE A 314 -3.77 -10.40 -19.50
C ILE A 314 -3.35 -11.53 -20.45
N LYS A 315 -2.37 -11.28 -21.34
CA LYS A 315 -1.89 -12.23 -22.35
C LYS A 315 -1.30 -13.53 -21.80
N LYS A 316 -1.05 -13.64 -20.47
CA LYS A 316 -0.57 -14.87 -19.81
C LYS A 316 -1.57 -15.56 -18.89
N GLN A 317 -2.75 -14.99 -18.64
CA GLN A 317 -3.79 -15.73 -17.90
C GLN A 317 -4.53 -16.61 -18.91
N ASP A 318 -4.19 -17.90 -18.92
CA ASP A 318 -4.91 -18.91 -19.69
C ASP A 318 -6.40 -18.90 -19.26
N PHE A 319 -7.29 -18.38 -20.11
CA PHE A 319 -8.72 -18.25 -19.82
C PHE A 319 -9.50 -19.56 -19.97
N SER A 320 -8.82 -20.69 -19.85
CA SER A 320 -9.40 -22.02 -20.03
C SER A 320 -10.01 -22.60 -18.74
N THR A 321 -10.75 -21.81 -17.96
CA THR A 321 -11.86 -22.37 -17.16
C THR A 321 -12.85 -21.26 -16.77
N PRO A 322 -14.08 -21.25 -17.35
CA PRO A 322 -15.18 -20.54 -16.74
C PRO A 322 -15.56 -21.28 -15.47
N ASP A 323 -15.61 -20.57 -14.33
CA ASP A 323 -16.29 -21.03 -13.13
C ASP A 323 -17.75 -21.31 -13.49
N ARG A 324 -18.07 -22.58 -13.77
CA ARG A 324 -19.44 -23.06 -13.89
C ARG A 324 -20.03 -23.03 -12.49
N ASN A 325 -20.55 -21.88 -12.08
CA ASN A 325 -21.64 -21.74 -11.10
C ASN A 325 -21.92 -20.27 -10.86
N MET A 326 -22.56 -19.61 -11.85
CA MET A 326 -23.40 -18.44 -11.57
C MET A 326 -24.73 -18.62 -12.30
N ASN A 327 -25.51 -19.57 -11.80
CA ASN A 327 -26.96 -19.51 -11.75
C ASN A 327 -27.34 -19.99 -10.34
N GLU A 328 -28.31 -19.32 -9.73
CA GLU A 328 -28.87 -19.53 -8.37
C GLU A 328 -28.23 -18.72 -7.23
N LYS A 329 -28.54 -17.42 -7.16
CA LYS A 329 -29.60 -16.85 -6.29
C LYS A 329 -29.52 -15.33 -6.19
#